data_AF-A0A7V9Q5U9-F1
#
_entry.id   AF-A0A7V9Q5U9-F1
#
_cell.length_a   1.000
_cell.length_b   1.000
_cell.length_c   1.000
_cell.angle_alpha   90.00
_cell.angle_beta   90.00
_cell.angle_gamma   90.00
#
_symmetry.space_group_name_H-M   'P 1'
#
loop_
_entity.id
_entity.type
_entity.pdbx_description
1 polymer ?
#
loop_
_entity_poly.entity_id
_entity_poly.type
_entity_poly.pdbx_seq_one_letter_code
_entity_poly.pdbx_strand_id
1 'polypeptide(L)'
;MPKTEEFTKAMNDGKSLIADDEQWPGIDSRYRLIIVAAQRAKQLQRGARARIEADPRRRRNTSIAIEEVKQGRINFTNTVEAQKNNGNGLKQDG
;
A
#
# COMPACT_ATOMS: atom_id res chain seq x y z
N MET A 1 41.50 14.23 -12.03
CA MET A 1 40.76 14.01 -10.78
C MET A 1 39.34 14.51 -11.00
N PRO A 2 38.32 13.64 -11.01
CA PRO A 2 36.94 14.11 -11.07
C PRO A 2 36.63 14.92 -9.80
N LYS A 3 35.96 16.07 -9.98
CA LYS A 3 35.71 17.07 -8.94
C LYS A 3 34.74 16.52 -7.90
N THR A 4 34.99 16.87 -6.65
CA THR A 4 34.29 16.48 -5.42
C THR A 4 32.78 16.78 -5.38
N GLU A 5 32.23 17.40 -6.42
CA GLU A 5 30.81 17.78 -6.54
C GLU A 5 29.90 16.68 -7.10
N GLU A 6 30.45 15.66 -7.77
CA GLU A 6 29.62 14.57 -8.33
C GLU A 6 29.18 13.54 -7.30
N PHE A 7 29.92 13.39 -6.20
CA PHE A 7 29.62 12.40 -5.16
C PHE A 7 28.41 12.76 -4.30
N THR A 8 28.07 14.05 -4.17
CA THR A 8 26.93 14.50 -3.34
C THR A 8 25.59 14.42 -4.09
N LYS A 9 25.59 14.37 -5.42
CA LYS A 9 24.36 14.27 -6.24
C LYS A 9 23.74 12.86 -6.21
N ALA A 10 24.54 11.81 -5.96
CA ALA A 10 24.06 10.43 -5.92
C ALA A 10 23.40 10.01 -4.60
N MET A 11 23.62 10.76 -3.51
CA MET A 11 23.04 10.44 -2.19
C MET A 11 21.72 11.14 -1.89
N ASN A 12 21.29 12.09 -2.74
CA ASN A 12 20.00 12.77 -2.59
C ASN A 12 18.88 12.13 -3.42
N ASP A 13 19.11 10.95 -4.01
CA ASP A 13 18.07 10.04 -4.47
C ASP A 13 17.33 9.39 -3.29
N GLY A 14 17.13 10.16 -2.20
CA GLY A 14 15.94 10.10 -1.38
C GLY A 14 14.71 10.44 -2.23
N LYS A 15 14.54 9.72 -3.34
CA LYS A 15 13.30 9.55 -4.06
C LYS A 15 12.36 9.06 -3.00
N SER A 16 11.58 9.98 -2.45
CA SER A 16 10.33 9.62 -1.81
C SER A 16 9.70 8.62 -2.76
N LEU A 17 9.66 7.33 -2.36
CA LEU A 17 9.12 6.25 -3.20
C LEU A 17 7.62 6.46 -3.49
N ILE A 18 7.09 7.54 -2.93
CA ILE A 18 5.71 7.95 -2.82
C ILE A 18 5.73 9.47 -3.09
N ALA A 19 6.10 9.86 -4.32
CA ALA A 19 6.04 11.24 -4.76
C ALA A 19 4.62 11.79 -4.54
N ASP A 20 4.57 13.03 -4.08
CA ASP A 20 3.36 13.74 -3.66
C ASP A 20 2.38 13.90 -4.85
N ASP A 21 1.08 13.81 -4.57
CA ASP A 21 -0.08 13.99 -5.48
C ASP A 21 -0.56 12.82 -6.36
N GLU A 22 -0.08 11.60 -6.13
CA GLU A 22 -0.63 10.43 -6.82
C GLU A 22 -1.94 9.95 -6.14
N GLN A 23 -3.09 10.31 -6.72
CA GLN A 23 -4.40 9.92 -6.21
C GLN A 23 -4.68 8.44 -6.52
N TRP A 24 -4.56 7.55 -5.53
CA TRP A 24 -4.86 6.13 -5.72
C TRP A 24 -6.33 5.80 -5.38
N PRO A 25 -6.97 4.88 -6.13
CA PRO A 25 -8.37 4.52 -5.89
C PRO A 25 -8.62 4.06 -4.45
N GLY A 26 -9.51 4.77 -3.74
CA GLY A 26 -9.90 4.43 -2.37
C GLY A 26 -8.86 4.73 -1.29
N ILE A 27 -7.71 5.32 -1.62
CA ILE A 27 -6.69 5.73 -0.65
C ILE A 27 -6.71 7.25 -0.49
N ASP A 28 -7.08 7.69 0.70
CA ASP A 28 -7.15 9.10 1.10
C ASP A 28 -5.81 9.67 1.59
N SER A 29 -4.89 8.82 2.02
CA SER A 29 -3.65 9.22 2.68
C SER A 29 -2.49 8.25 2.44
N ARG A 30 -1.26 8.78 2.49
CA ARG A 30 -0.03 7.97 2.40
C ARG A 30 0.07 6.93 3.52
N TYR A 31 -0.37 7.27 4.73
CA TYR A 31 -0.40 6.32 5.83
C TYR A 31 -1.31 5.13 5.53
N ARG A 32 -2.47 5.38 4.90
CA ARG A 32 -3.40 4.32 4.49
C ARG A 32 -2.78 3.43 3.42
N LEU A 33 -2.09 3.99 2.42
CA LEU A 33 -1.34 3.21 1.43
C LEU A 33 -0.39 2.22 2.13
N ILE A 34 0.45 2.71 3.06
CA ILE A 34 1.44 1.89 3.75
C ILE A 34 0.78 0.78 4.56
N ILE A 35 -0.29 1.08 5.28
CA ILE A 35 -0.99 0.08 6.11
C ILE A 35 -1.60 -1.02 5.23
N VAL A 36 -2.32 -0.64 4.17
CA VAL A 36 -2.96 -1.61 3.26
C VAL A 36 -1.91 -2.44 2.53
N ALA A 37 -0.85 -1.81 2.02
CA ALA A 37 0.24 -2.51 1.36
C ALA A 37 0.99 -3.46 2.32
N ALA A 38 1.23 -3.07 3.57
CA ALA A 38 1.87 -3.94 4.56
C ALA A 38 1.00 -5.16 4.91
N GLN A 39 -0.31 -4.97 5.07
CA GLN A 39 -1.25 -6.07 5.27
C GLN A 39 -1.26 -7.02 4.08
N ARG A 40 -1.26 -6.48 2.86
CA ARG A 40 -1.19 -7.30 1.65
C ARG A 40 0.13 -8.05 1.53
N ALA A 41 1.26 -7.40 1.80
CA ALA A 41 2.57 -8.02 1.74
C ALA A 41 2.66 -9.24 2.68
N LYS A 42 2.03 -9.18 3.87
CA LYS A 42 1.90 -10.33 4.78
C LYS A 42 1.08 -11.48 4.17
N GLN A 43 0.03 -11.19 3.41
CA GLN A 43 -0.74 -12.23 2.71
C GLN A 43 0.12 -12.90 1.63
N LEU A 44 0.85 -12.12 0.83
CA LEU A 44 1.76 -12.64 -0.19
C LEU A 44 2.87 -13.50 0.44
N GLN A 45 3.42 -13.07 1.58
CA GLN A 45 4.39 -13.85 2.34
C GLN A 45 3.84 -15.18 2.84
N ARG A 46 2.53 -15.27 3.12
CA ARG A 46 1.83 -16.50 3.49
C ARG A 46 1.43 -17.37 2.28
N GLY A 47 1.85 -17.01 1.07
CA GLY A 47 1.56 -17.76 -0.15
C GLY A 47 0.29 -17.32 -0.87
N ALA A 48 -0.30 -16.17 -0.54
CA ALA A 48 -1.40 -15.63 -1.34
C ALA A 48 -0.91 -15.31 -2.76
N ARG A 49 -1.77 -15.57 -3.75
CA ARG A 49 -1.47 -15.28 -5.15
C ARG A 49 -1.46 -13.77 -5.40
N ALA A 50 -0.46 -13.30 -6.15
CA ALA A 50 -0.44 -11.94 -6.68
C ALA A 50 -1.58 -11.73 -7.68
N ARG A 51 -2.18 -10.55 -7.64
CA ARG A 51 -3.27 -10.10 -8.53
C ARG A 51 -2.76 -9.32 -9.74
N ILE A 52 -1.46 -9.03 -9.76
CA ILE A 52 -0.74 -8.43 -10.89
C ILE A 52 0.31 -9.40 -11.41
N GLU A 53 0.67 -9.23 -12.67
CA GLU A 53 1.82 -9.92 -13.25
C GLU A 53 3.10 -9.35 -12.62
N ALA A 54 3.75 -10.16 -11.79
CA ALA A 54 4.98 -9.74 -11.13
C ALA A 54 6.13 -9.82 -12.14
N ASP A 55 6.74 -8.67 -12.45
CA ASP A 55 8.02 -8.64 -13.18
C ASP A 55 9.01 -9.56 -12.46
N PRO A 56 9.69 -10.49 -13.18
CA PRO A 56 10.72 -11.36 -12.62
C PRO A 56 11.78 -10.64 -11.76
N ARG A 57 12.03 -9.35 -12.03
CA ARG A 57 12.98 -8.49 -11.29
C ARG A 57 12.33 -7.78 -10.08
N ARG A 58 11.00 -7.70 -10.01
CA ARG A 58 10.23 -7.05 -8.92
C ARG A 58 9.43 -8.06 -8.08
N ARG A 59 10.04 -9.20 -7.76
CA ARG A 59 9.41 -10.28 -6.97
C ARG A 59 9.29 -10.01 -5.46
N ARG A 60 9.63 -8.81 -4.97
CA ARG A 60 9.49 -8.50 -3.54
C ARG A 60 8.02 -8.34 -3.20
N ASN A 61 7.53 -9.06 -2.19
CA ASN A 61 6.14 -9.01 -1.75
C ASN A 61 5.66 -7.58 -1.44
N THR A 62 6.55 -6.73 -0.91
CA THR A 62 6.25 -5.32 -0.63
C THR A 62 6.07 -4.51 -1.92
N SER A 63 6.91 -4.71 -2.93
CA SER A 63 6.77 -4.04 -4.23
C SER A 63 5.47 -4.45 -4.93
N ILE A 64 5.17 -5.75 -4.95
CA ILE A 64 3.92 -6.28 -5.53
C ILE A 64 2.71 -5.70 -4.79
N ALA A 65 2.73 -5.71 -3.45
CA ALA A 65 1.64 -5.17 -2.66
C ALA A 65 1.39 -3.68 -2.92
N ILE A 66 2.44 -2.86 -3.01
CA ILE A 66 2.29 -1.43 -3.32
C ILE A 66 1.66 -1.24 -4.70
N GLU A 67 2.15 -1.94 -5.72
CA GLU A 67 1.60 -1.84 -7.08
C GLU A 67 0.14 -2.31 -7.14
N GLU A 68 -0.22 -3.39 -6.46
CA GLU A 68 -1.60 -3.85 -6.37
C GLU A 68 -2.52 -2.81 -5.72
N VAL A 69 -2.08 -2.12 -4.65
CA VAL A 69 -2.86 -1.06 -4.01
C VAL A 69 -2.98 0.16 -4.92
N LYS A 70 -1.88 0.59 -5.54
CA LYS A 70 -1.88 1.73 -6.47
C LYS A 70 -2.80 1.49 -7.68
N GLN A 71 -2.87 0.25 -8.17
CA GLN A 71 -3.76 -0.14 -9.26
C GLN A 71 -5.21 -0.42 -8.82
N GLY A 72 -5.54 -0.30 -7.52
CA GLY A 72 -6.89 -0.60 -7.02
C GLY A 72 -7.29 -2.08 -7.15
N ARG A 73 -6.31 -3.00 -7.23
CA ARG A 73 -6.56 -4.45 -7.34
C ARG A 73 -6.91 -5.09 -5.99
N ILE A 74 -6.84 -4.32 -4.91
CA ILE A 74 -7.12 -4.77 -3.54
C ILE A 74 -8.37 -4.08 -3.02
N ASN A 75 -9.30 -4.89 -2.54
CA ASN A 75 -10.50 -4.41 -1.89
C ASN A 75 -10.20 -4.26 -0.40
N PHE A 76 -10.42 -3.07 0.14
CA PHE A 76 -10.30 -2.78 1.57
C PHE A 76 -11.41 -1.80 1.96
N THR A 77 -11.84 -1.85 3.21
CA THR A 77 -12.93 -1.01 3.72
C THR A 77 -12.39 -0.10 4.81
N ASN A 78 -12.82 1.16 4.81
CA ASN A 78 -12.53 2.09 5.91
C ASN A 78 -13.50 1.80 7.06
N THR A 79 -12.94 1.39 8.20
CA THR A 79 -13.69 0.93 9.38
C THR A 79 -14.59 2.01 9.99
N VAL A 80 -14.44 3.28 9.60
CA VAL A 80 -15.34 4.39 9.97
C VAL A 80 -16.80 4.08 9.57
N GLU A 81 -17.01 3.32 8.49
CA GLU A 81 -18.34 2.86 8.07
C GLU A 81 -18.67 1.46 8.58
N ALA A 82 -17.67 0.58 8.73
CA ALA A 82 -17.88 -0.79 9.20
C ALA A 82 -18.34 -0.85 10.67
N GLN A 83 -18.01 0.14 11.50
CA GLN A 83 -18.46 0.20 12.90
C GLN A 83 -19.89 0.72 13.08
N LYS A 84 -20.47 1.43 12.09
CA LYS A 84 -21.87 1.90 12.17
C LYS A 84 -22.88 0.75 12.01
N ASN A 85 -22.51 -0.32 11.31
CA ASN A 85 -23.41 -1.45 11.05
C ASN A 85 -23.38 -2.55 12.13
N ASN A 86 -22.47 -2.47 13.10
CA ASN A 86 -22.31 -3.51 14.14
C ASN A 86 -23.00 -3.16 15.47
N GLY A 87 -23.80 -2.09 15.51
CA GLY A 87 -24.36 -1.51 16.75
C GLY A 87 -25.89 -1.51 16.90
N ASN A 88 -26.66 -2.17 16.04
CA ASN A 88 -28.12 -2.23 16.20
C ASN A 88 -28.66 -3.67 16.18
N GLY A 89 -28.39 -4.39 17.26
CA GLY A 89 -28.81 -5.78 17.45
C GLY A 89 -28.85 -6.21 18.91
N LEU A 90 -29.12 -5.30 19.85
CA LEU A 90 -29.60 -5.69 21.18
C LEU A 90 -31.13 -5.83 21.10
N LYS A 91 -31.51 -7.10 20.99
CA LYS A 91 -32.80 -7.73 21.22
C LYS A 91 -33.79 -6.85 22.01
N GLN A 92 -34.93 -6.56 21.39
CA GLN A 92 -36.18 -6.38 22.11
C GLN A 92 -36.87 -7.73 22.10
N ASP A 93 -36.76 -8.45 23.21
CA ASP A 93 -37.52 -9.64 23.51
C ASP A 93 -38.41 -9.38 24.73
N GLY A 94 -39.73 -9.29 24.44
CA GLY A 94 -40.84 -9.72 25.31
C GLY A 94 -41.19 -8.84 26.49
#